data_AF-A0A6V8PHI7-F1
#
_entry.id   AF-A0A6V8PHI7-F1
#
_cell.length_a   1.000
_cell.length_b   1.000
_cell.length_c   1.000
_cell.angle_alpha   90.00
_cell.angle_beta   90.00
_cell.angle_gamma   90.00
#
_symmetry.space_group_name_H-M   'P 1'
#
loop_
_entity.id
_entity.type
_entity.pdbx_description
1 polymer ?
#
loop_
_entity_poly.entity_id
_entity_poly.type
_entity_poly.pdbx_seq_one_letter_code
_entity_poly.pdbx_strand_id
1 'polypeptide(L)'
;MSNYLGLIRRYWDFIPIQDENSICTLLEGNTSLISSTYLGPWLGLRLYLKYEGLNPTGSFKDRGMTVAVSKAIEEGARAIMCASTGNTSASAAAYAAKGGLNCYILVPEGKIARGKLA
;
A
#
# COMPACT_ATOMS: atom_id res chain seq x y z
N MET A 1 -10.91 0.99 22.81
CA MET A 1 -10.71 0.61 21.39
C MET A 1 -9.21 0.45 21.17
N SER A 2 -8.76 -0.63 20.54
CA SER A 2 -7.33 -0.79 20.21
C SER A 2 -6.99 0.17 19.06
N ASN A 3 -5.97 1.02 19.25
CA ASN A 3 -5.48 1.88 18.19
C ASN A 3 -4.74 1.03 17.14
N TYR A 4 -5.13 1.17 15.87
CA TYR A 4 -4.43 0.52 14.77
C TYR A 4 -3.16 1.30 14.42
N LEU A 5 -2.01 0.62 14.43
CA LEU A 5 -0.69 1.24 14.26
C LEU A 5 -0.02 0.94 12.90
N GLY A 6 -0.79 0.45 11.92
CA GLY A 6 -0.28 0.08 10.60
C GLY A 6 0.08 -1.41 10.47
N LEU A 7 0.35 -1.83 9.22
CA LEU A 7 0.47 -3.24 8.85
C LEU A 7 1.68 -3.89 9.48
N ILE A 8 2.85 -3.25 9.40
CA ILE A 8 4.13 -3.81 9.86
C ILE A 8 4.06 -4.13 11.35
N ARG A 9 3.58 -3.18 12.17
CA ARG A 9 3.44 -3.36 13.62
C ARG A 9 2.45 -4.45 14.00
N ARG A 10 1.36 -4.58 13.24
CA ARG A 10 0.35 -5.63 13.49
C ARG A 10 0.87 -7.03 13.19
N TYR A 11 1.71 -7.16 12.17
CA TYR A 11 2.21 -8.45 11.69
C TYR A 11 3.73 -8.57 11.87
N TRP A 12 4.27 -7.94 12.91
CA TRP A 12 5.70 -7.77 13.15
C TRP A 12 6.50 -9.06 12.94
N ASP A 13 6.03 -10.16 13.55
CA ASP A 13 6.70 -11.46 13.50
C ASP A 13 6.81 -12.09 12.10
N PHE A 14 6.08 -11.57 11.11
CA PHE A 14 6.03 -12.10 9.74
C PHE A 14 6.69 -11.18 8.71
N ILE A 15 7.16 -10.00 9.12
CA ILE A 15 7.69 -8.98 8.21
C ILE A 15 9.21 -8.85 8.40
N PRO A 16 10.03 -8.88 7.33
CA PRO A 16 11.49 -8.87 7.43
C PRO A 16 12.07 -7.45 7.65
N ILE A 17 11.59 -6.76 8.68
CA ILE A 17 12.10 -5.46 9.17
C ILE A 17 12.68 -5.67 10.58
N GLN A 18 13.86 -5.13 10.83
CA GLN A 18 14.59 -5.29 12.09
C GLN A 18 14.63 -3.99 12.89
N ASP A 19 14.72 -2.84 12.23
CA ASP A 19 14.72 -1.52 12.87
C ASP A 19 13.33 -0.90 12.87
N GLU A 20 12.76 -0.74 14.05
CA GLU A 20 11.45 -0.11 14.24
C GLU A 20 11.42 1.37 13.81
N ASN A 21 12.57 2.07 13.85
CA ASN A 21 12.65 3.47 13.42
C ASN A 21 12.56 3.63 11.90
N SER A 22 12.80 2.54 11.14
CA SER A 22 12.67 2.53 9.69
C SER A 22 11.21 2.45 9.21
N ILE A 23 10.25 2.16 10.11
CA ILE A 23 8.86 1.92 9.75
C ILE A 23 8.21 3.16 9.13
N CYS A 24 7.92 3.09 7.84
CA CYS A 24 7.14 4.05 7.09
C CYS A 24 5.71 3.54 6.89
N THR A 25 4.76 4.07 7.67
CA THR A 25 3.34 3.69 7.60
C THR A 25 2.43 4.89 7.34
N LEU A 26 1.35 4.64 6.60
CA LEU A 26 0.20 5.54 6.45
C LEU A 26 -1.06 4.94 7.10
N LEU A 27 -0.87 3.99 8.04
CA LEU A 27 -1.93 3.21 8.68
C LEU A 27 -2.71 2.34 7.67
N GLU A 28 -2.02 1.83 6.66
CA GLU A 28 -2.53 0.90 5.67
C GLU A 28 -2.90 -0.46 6.27
N GLY A 29 -3.80 -1.17 5.59
CA GLY A 29 -4.34 -2.44 6.06
C GLY A 29 -5.56 -2.27 6.96
N ASN A 30 -5.89 -3.32 7.72
CA ASN A 30 -7.12 -3.42 8.52
C ASN A 30 -8.42 -3.01 7.79
N THR A 31 -8.45 -3.17 6.47
CA THR A 31 -9.59 -2.84 5.62
C THR A 31 -10.80 -3.74 5.88
N SER A 32 -11.98 -3.22 5.65
CA SER A 32 -13.25 -3.92 5.89
C SER A 32 -13.37 -5.24 5.13
N LEU A 33 -13.93 -6.25 5.79
CA LEU A 33 -14.42 -7.48 5.17
C LEU A 33 -15.95 -7.43 5.17
N ILE A 34 -16.54 -7.12 4.02
CA ILE A 34 -17.96 -6.79 3.91
C ILE A 34 -18.73 -8.03 3.44
N SER A 35 -19.70 -8.50 4.22
CA SER A 35 -20.59 -9.58 3.77
C SER A 35 -21.48 -9.08 2.64
N SER A 36 -21.53 -9.81 1.52
CA SER A 36 -22.44 -9.47 0.43
C SER A 36 -23.85 -9.93 0.74
N THR A 37 -24.79 -9.00 0.83
CA THR A 37 -26.21 -9.26 1.12
C THR A 37 -27.04 -9.54 -0.12
N TYR A 38 -26.50 -9.27 -1.32
CA TYR A 38 -27.22 -9.45 -2.60
C TYR A 38 -26.53 -10.47 -3.51
N LEU A 39 -25.26 -10.24 -3.87
CA LEU A 39 -24.54 -11.13 -4.81
C LEU A 39 -24.32 -12.53 -4.23
N GLY A 40 -24.03 -12.63 -2.93
CA GLY A 40 -23.87 -13.93 -2.25
C GLY A 40 -25.11 -14.81 -2.38
N PRO A 41 -26.29 -14.36 -1.92
CA PRO A 41 -27.55 -15.08 -2.10
C PRO A 41 -27.90 -15.38 -3.56
N TRP A 42 -27.68 -14.42 -4.48
CA TRP A 42 -27.92 -14.63 -5.91
C TRP A 42 -27.07 -15.77 -6.50
N LEU A 43 -25.84 -15.94 -6.02
CA LEU A 43 -24.92 -17.01 -6.42
C LEU A 43 -25.09 -18.30 -5.58
N GLY A 44 -25.96 -18.32 -4.57
CA GLY A 44 -26.12 -19.46 -3.67
C GLY A 44 -24.92 -19.71 -2.75
N LEU A 45 -24.11 -18.69 -2.43
CA LEU A 45 -22.88 -18.84 -1.64
C LEU A 45 -22.68 -17.72 -0.59
N ARG A 46 -21.88 -18.01 0.44
CA ARG A 46 -21.45 -17.01 1.42
C ARG A 46 -20.31 -16.18 0.84
N LEU A 47 -20.63 -14.98 0.34
CA LEU A 47 -19.67 -14.09 -0.31
C LEU A 47 -19.25 -12.94 0.61
N TYR A 48 -17.94 -12.68 0.66
CA TYR A 48 -17.37 -11.52 1.34
C TYR A 48 -16.49 -10.71 0.38
N LEU A 49 -16.51 -9.38 0.54
CA LEU A 49 -15.71 -8.44 -0.21
C LEU A 49 -14.61 -7.88 0.69
N LYS A 50 -13.35 -8.16 0.36
CA LYS A 50 -12.21 -7.53 1.03
C LYS A 50 -11.95 -6.16 0.40
N TYR A 51 -12.41 -5.10 1.05
CA TYR A 51 -12.48 -3.78 0.42
C TYR A 51 -11.16 -3.00 0.53
N GLU A 52 -10.22 -3.32 -0.36
CA GLU A 52 -8.87 -2.74 -0.41
C GLU A 52 -8.80 -1.29 -0.90
N GLY A 53 -9.91 -0.74 -1.41
CA GLY A 53 -10.01 0.66 -1.81
C GLY A 53 -9.97 1.65 -0.63
N LEU A 54 -10.10 1.17 0.61
CA LEU A 54 -9.99 1.98 1.82
C LEU A 54 -8.55 2.17 2.32
N ASN A 55 -7.56 1.58 1.64
CA ASN A 55 -6.16 1.89 1.95
C ASN A 55 -5.82 3.34 1.57
N PRO A 56 -4.77 3.95 2.15
CA PRO A 56 -4.43 5.37 1.99
C PRO A 56 -4.37 5.90 0.56
N THR A 57 -3.84 5.12 -0.39
CA THR A 57 -3.75 5.50 -1.82
C THR A 57 -4.82 4.86 -2.69
N GLY A 58 -5.82 4.23 -2.06
CA GLY A 58 -6.96 3.63 -2.74
C GLY A 58 -6.70 2.24 -3.33
N SER A 59 -5.63 1.55 -2.92
CA SER A 59 -5.38 0.18 -3.39
C SER A 59 -4.57 -0.68 -2.42
N PHE A 60 -4.60 -1.98 -2.64
CA PHE A 60 -3.80 -2.95 -1.88
C PHE A 60 -2.29 -2.78 -2.01
N LYS A 61 -1.80 -1.98 -2.96
CA LYS A 61 -0.36 -1.76 -3.18
C LYS A 61 0.32 -1.14 -1.96
N ASP A 62 -0.43 -0.40 -1.16
CA ASP A 62 0.04 0.19 0.10
C ASP A 62 0.59 -0.85 1.06
N ARG A 63 0.01 -2.06 1.08
CA ARG A 63 0.48 -3.15 1.94
C ARG A 63 1.88 -3.63 1.60
N GLY A 64 2.24 -3.62 0.32
CA GLY A 64 3.59 -3.95 -0.10
C GLY A 64 4.52 -2.75 0.02
N MET A 65 4.02 -1.56 -0.28
CA MET A 65 4.83 -0.35 -0.33
C MET A 65 5.33 0.09 1.05
N THR A 66 4.50 -0.05 2.10
CA THR A 66 4.91 0.15 3.49
C THR A 66 6.14 -0.69 3.84
N VAL A 67 6.16 -1.98 3.46
CA VAL A 67 7.27 -2.90 3.73
C VAL A 67 8.49 -2.53 2.88
N ALA A 68 8.29 -2.31 1.57
CA ALA A 68 9.37 -2.00 0.65
C ALA A 68 10.09 -0.69 1.01
N VAL A 69 9.33 0.36 1.35
CA VAL A 69 9.90 1.66 1.73
C VAL A 69 10.53 1.60 3.10
N SER A 70 9.92 0.92 4.08
CA SER A 70 10.56 0.72 5.39
C SER A 70 11.89 0.00 5.26
N LYS A 71 11.94 -1.05 4.42
CA LYS A 71 13.19 -1.78 4.15
C LYS A 71 14.22 -0.91 3.45
N ALA A 72 13.80 -0.10 2.48
CA ALA A 72 14.69 0.84 1.81
C ALA A 72 15.30 1.88 2.78
N ILE A 73 14.51 2.37 3.74
CA ILE A 73 15.01 3.27 4.80
C ILE A 73 16.02 2.53 5.68
N GLU A 74 15.71 1.30 6.11
CA GLU A 74 16.61 0.46 6.92
C GLU A 74 17.96 0.21 6.23
N GLU A 75 17.95 0.00 4.92
CA GLU A 75 19.15 -0.21 4.10
C GLU A 75 19.88 1.10 3.73
N GLY A 76 19.40 2.26 4.19
CA GLY A 76 20.01 3.56 3.91
C GLY A 76 19.85 4.05 2.47
N ALA A 77 18.82 3.58 1.76
CA ALA A 77 18.52 4.05 0.42
C ALA A 77 18.13 5.55 0.42
N ARG A 78 18.40 6.24 -0.69
CA ARG A 78 18.02 7.66 -0.89
C ARG A 78 16.88 7.84 -1.88
N ALA A 79 16.50 6.76 -2.57
CA ALA A 79 15.48 6.78 -3.59
C ALA A 79 14.85 5.40 -3.77
N ILE A 80 13.62 5.38 -4.27
CA ILE A 80 12.97 4.21 -4.83
C ILE A 80 12.61 4.46 -6.29
N MET A 81 12.46 3.39 -7.05
CA MET A 81 12.09 3.44 -8.46
C MET A 81 11.05 2.39 -8.79
N CYS A 82 10.09 2.72 -9.65
CA CYS A 82 9.21 1.72 -10.24
C CYS A 82 8.88 2.03 -11.70
N ALA A 83 8.67 0.99 -12.50
CA ALA A 83 8.12 1.10 -13.84
C ALA A 83 6.64 0.72 -13.82
N SER A 84 5.75 1.72 -13.81
CA SER A 84 4.30 1.50 -13.71
C SER A 84 3.55 2.78 -14.08
N THR A 85 2.39 2.63 -14.71
CA THR A 85 1.45 3.73 -15.01
C THR A 85 0.25 3.79 -14.04
N GLY A 86 0.26 2.97 -12.98
CA GLY A 86 -0.92 2.65 -12.17
C GLY A 86 -0.75 2.84 -10.67
N ASN A 87 -1.52 2.06 -9.89
CA ASN A 87 -1.64 2.23 -8.45
C ASN A 87 -0.31 1.99 -7.69
N THR A 88 0.58 1.17 -8.25
CA THR A 88 1.94 1.00 -7.69
C THR A 88 2.69 2.32 -7.67
N SER A 89 2.51 3.15 -8.70
CA SER A 89 3.17 4.45 -8.85
C SER A 89 2.67 5.45 -7.81
N ALA A 90 1.35 5.53 -7.64
CA ALA A 90 0.71 6.37 -6.62
C ALA A 90 1.14 5.96 -5.20
N SER A 91 1.11 4.66 -4.92
CA SER A 91 1.59 4.11 -3.64
C SER A 91 3.07 4.43 -3.43
N ALA A 92 3.94 4.18 -4.42
CA ALA A 92 5.37 4.48 -4.33
C ALA A 92 5.63 5.96 -4.04
N ALA A 93 4.98 6.86 -4.76
CA ALA A 93 5.09 8.30 -4.53
C ALA A 93 4.66 8.69 -3.10
N ALA A 94 3.52 8.19 -2.61
CA ALA A 94 3.01 8.52 -1.29
C ALA A 94 3.94 8.04 -0.15
N TYR A 95 4.42 6.80 -0.22
CA TYR A 95 5.31 6.24 0.80
C TYR A 95 6.72 6.82 0.72
N ALA A 96 7.24 7.10 -0.48
CA ALA A 96 8.52 7.79 -0.63
C ALA A 96 8.46 9.19 0.00
N ALA A 97 7.38 9.94 -0.25
CA ALA A 97 7.17 11.26 0.36
C ALA A 97 7.11 11.17 1.89
N LYS A 98 6.39 10.17 2.43
CA LYS A 98 6.32 9.92 3.88
C LYS A 98 7.67 9.50 4.47
N GLY A 99 8.45 8.71 3.74
CA GLY A 99 9.74 8.16 4.15
C GLY A 99 10.96 9.06 3.87
N GLY A 100 10.76 10.24 3.30
CA GLY A 100 11.86 11.16 2.96
C GLY A 100 12.77 10.66 1.83
N LEU A 101 12.26 9.82 0.92
CA LEU A 101 12.99 9.26 -0.21
C LEU A 101 12.61 9.97 -1.53
N ASN A 102 13.56 10.06 -2.46
CA ASN A 102 13.22 10.41 -3.83
C ASN A 102 12.43 9.28 -4.49
N CYS A 103 11.45 9.61 -5.34
CA CYS A 103 10.66 8.62 -6.08
C CYS A 103 10.81 8.84 -7.58
N TYR A 104 11.31 7.84 -8.29
CA TYR A 104 11.43 7.86 -9.74
C TYR A 104 10.44 6.88 -10.37
N ILE A 105 9.55 7.39 -11.22
CA ILE A 105 8.54 6.56 -11.88
C ILE A 105 8.78 6.59 -13.38
N LEU A 106 9.18 5.43 -13.92
CA LEU A 106 9.37 5.27 -15.35
C LEU A 106 8.05 4.84 -15.98
N VAL A 107 7.65 5.59 -16.99
CA VAL A 107 6.38 5.43 -17.67
C VAL A 107 6.61 5.47 -19.19
N PRO A 108 5.97 4.58 -19.96
CA PRO A 108 6.05 4.64 -21.41
C PRO A 108 5.36 5.90 -21.93
N GLU A 109 6.01 6.57 -22.88
CA GLU A 109 5.49 7.76 -23.55
C GLU A 109 4.08 7.49 -24.13
N GLY A 110 3.15 8.42 -23.90
CA GLY A 110 1.79 8.37 -24.46
C GLY A 110 0.80 7.38 -23.84
N LYS A 111 1.16 6.61 -22.80
CA LYS A 111 0.29 5.57 -22.20
C LYS A 111 -0.13 5.81 -20.74
N ILE A 112 -0.33 7.06 -20.34
CA ILE A 112 -0.64 7.40 -18.93
C ILE A 112 -1.98 8.15 -18.82
N ALA A 113 -2.85 7.65 -17.94
CA ALA A 113 -4.04 8.38 -17.53
C ALA A 113 -3.63 9.59 -16.67
N ARG A 114 -4.00 10.81 -17.10
CA ARG A 114 -3.62 12.08 -16.44
C ARG A 114 -3.89 12.12 -14.94
N GLY A 115 -4.98 11.51 -14.45
CA GLY A 115 -5.34 11.49 -13.03
C GLY A 115 -4.38 10.70 -12.13
N LYS A 116 -3.32 10.08 -12.67
CA LYS A 116 -2.30 9.34 -11.90
C LYS A 116 -0.91 10.01 -11.92
N LEU A 117 -0.81 11.22 -12.49
CA LEU A 117 0.44 11.99 -12.63
C LEU A 117 0.47 13.27 -11.76
N ALA A 118 -0.62 13.58 -11.07
CA ALA A 118 -0.77 14.79 -10.25
C ALA A 118 -0.74 14.44 -8.76
#